data_AF-A0A2E1XDG3-F1
#
_entry.id   AF-A0A2E1XDG3-F1
#
_cell.length_a   1.000
_cell.length_b   1.000
_cell.length_c   1.000
_cell.angle_alpha   90.00
_cell.angle_beta   90.00
_cell.angle_gamma   90.00
#
_symmetry.space_group_name_H-M   'P 1'
#
loop_
_entity.id
_entity.type
_entity.pdbx_description
1 polymer ?
#
loop_
_entity_poly.entity_id
_entity_poly.type
_entity_poly.pdbx_seq_one_letter_code
_entity_poly.pdbx_strand_id
1 'polypeptide(L)'
;MSESATTDGPQYLALKRAAELIASEDAFLTPDQMLERLKRAIFRGEFDAQISTQYVKGLEYLRIAVVIPKCEMTENERALKTRVTRYYEMNRDSIASVIYCEGGLPGEQGLLHQWIYDPAQRSEVFNHLTATPLSDFPETGRRMIGDIRISRACIARWLAIHGYPAPPILREPDGIRLTIEGAATEIPETIKRNKEQGRPELPGWRIVREYIVKLRDADPEKPYKVLAHEARQEALKHCDELDVPSENTILRRMKEILNN
;
A
#
# COMPACT_ATOMS: atom_id res chain seq x y z
N MET A 1 -9.22 40.81 -6.47
CA MET A 1 -8.28 39.91 -7.16
C MET A 1 -8.19 38.66 -6.32
N SER A 2 -8.94 37.64 -6.70
CA SER A 2 -9.06 36.41 -5.93
C SER A 2 -7.97 35.45 -6.39
N GLU A 3 -7.06 35.10 -5.49
CA GLU A 3 -6.07 34.04 -5.71
C GLU A 3 -6.80 32.72 -5.90
N SER A 4 -6.83 32.23 -7.14
CA SER A 4 -7.21 30.87 -7.46
C SER A 4 -6.13 29.93 -6.92
N ALA A 5 -6.40 29.31 -5.78
CA ALA A 5 -5.60 28.21 -5.27
C ALA A 5 -5.69 27.03 -6.24
N THR A 6 -4.77 26.97 -7.19
CA THR A 6 -4.50 25.81 -8.04
C THR A 6 -4.01 24.67 -7.17
N THR A 7 -4.95 23.80 -6.75
CA THR A 7 -4.62 22.53 -6.09
C THR A 7 -4.20 21.54 -7.18
N ASP A 8 -2.96 21.69 -7.64
CA ASP A 8 -2.36 20.98 -8.77
C ASP A 8 -1.88 19.56 -8.42
N GLY A 9 -2.63 18.89 -7.54
CA GLY A 9 -2.36 17.55 -7.04
C GLY A 9 -3.52 16.60 -7.32
N PRO A 10 -3.27 15.29 -7.46
CA PRO A 10 -4.33 14.32 -7.66
C PRO A 10 -5.30 14.36 -6.48
N GLN A 11 -6.54 14.69 -6.79
CA GLN A 11 -7.62 14.65 -5.81
C GLN A 11 -8.00 13.19 -5.59
N TYR A 12 -7.75 12.74 -4.36
CA TYR A 12 -8.08 11.39 -3.92
C TYR A 12 -9.47 11.30 -3.33
N LEU A 13 -10.13 10.18 -3.61
CA LEU A 13 -11.42 9.83 -3.03
C LEU A 13 -11.34 8.43 -2.41
N ALA A 14 -11.94 8.26 -1.24
CA ALA A 14 -12.16 6.92 -0.67
C ALA A 14 -13.08 6.11 -1.59
N LEU A 15 -12.82 4.81 -1.76
CA LEU A 15 -13.62 3.94 -2.64
C LEU A 15 -15.09 3.92 -2.24
N LYS A 16 -15.38 3.89 -0.94
CA LYS A 16 -16.77 3.96 -0.47
C LYS A 16 -17.46 5.22 -0.97
N ARG A 17 -16.77 6.36 -0.90
CA ARG A 17 -17.30 7.64 -1.39
C ARG A 17 -17.43 7.65 -2.90
N ALA A 18 -16.46 7.10 -3.63
CA ALA A 18 -16.53 6.97 -5.08
C ALA A 18 -17.74 6.11 -5.49
N ALA A 19 -17.95 4.98 -4.81
CA ALA A 19 -19.06 4.08 -5.05
C ALA A 19 -20.42 4.76 -4.84
N GLU A 20 -20.57 5.55 -3.77
CA GLU A 20 -21.76 6.37 -3.52
C GLU A 20 -22.03 7.36 -4.66
N LEU A 21 -21.00 8.08 -5.12
CA LEU A 21 -21.13 9.08 -6.18
C LEU A 21 -21.46 8.46 -7.53
N ILE A 22 -20.87 7.31 -7.86
CA ILE A 22 -21.15 6.61 -9.11
C ILE A 22 -22.57 6.02 -9.07
N ALA A 23 -22.95 5.38 -7.96
CA ALA A 23 -24.28 4.83 -7.77
C ALA A 23 -25.38 5.90 -7.83
N SER A 24 -25.12 7.13 -7.38
CA SER A 24 -26.11 8.21 -7.48
C SER A 24 -26.45 8.63 -8.91
N GLU A 25 -25.61 8.28 -9.89
CA GLU A 25 -25.84 8.58 -11.32
C GLU A 25 -26.51 7.42 -12.08
N ASP A 26 -26.72 6.26 -11.44
CA ASP A 26 -27.32 5.06 -12.05
C ASP A 26 -28.40 4.47 -11.13
N ALA A 27 -29.66 4.60 -11.55
CA ALA A 27 -30.83 4.19 -10.76
C ALA A 27 -30.89 2.67 -10.47
N PHE A 28 -30.12 1.84 -11.19
CA PHE A 28 -30.10 0.39 -11.02
C PHE A 28 -28.90 -0.12 -10.22
N LEU A 29 -28.05 0.80 -9.76
CA LEU A 29 -26.79 0.48 -9.10
C LEU A 29 -26.79 1.02 -7.67
N THR A 30 -26.62 0.13 -6.70
CA THR A 30 -26.45 0.53 -5.30
C THR A 30 -24.97 0.84 -4.99
N PRO A 31 -24.69 1.67 -3.97
CA PRO A 31 -23.31 1.94 -3.53
C PRO A 31 -22.54 0.67 -3.17
N ASP A 32 -23.17 -0.31 -2.50
CA ASP A 32 -22.52 -1.56 -2.12
C ASP A 32 -22.16 -2.42 -3.34
N GLN A 33 -23.04 -2.47 -4.35
CA GLN A 33 -22.74 -3.15 -5.62
C GLN A 33 -21.59 -2.48 -6.38
N MET A 34 -21.51 -1.16 -6.35
CA MET A 34 -20.38 -0.47 -6.99
C MET A 34 -19.08 -0.65 -6.18
N LEU A 35 -19.14 -0.62 -4.85
CA LEU A 35 -18.00 -0.91 -4.01
C LEU A 35 -17.48 -2.34 -4.23
N GLU A 36 -18.37 -3.32 -4.39
CA GLU A 36 -18.04 -4.68 -4.79
C GLU A 36 -17.30 -4.72 -6.14
N ARG A 37 -17.77 -3.96 -7.14
CA ARG A 37 -17.12 -3.86 -8.46
C ARG A 37 -15.73 -3.23 -8.36
N LEU A 38 -15.58 -2.14 -7.62
CA LEU A 38 -14.29 -1.48 -7.39
C LEU A 38 -13.32 -2.40 -6.63
N LYS A 39 -13.79 -3.15 -5.63
CA LYS A 39 -13.00 -4.17 -4.94
C LYS A 39 -12.47 -5.22 -5.91
N ARG A 40 -13.31 -5.70 -6.84
CA ARG A 40 -12.89 -6.68 -7.86
C ARG A 40 -11.81 -6.09 -8.76
N ALA A 41 -11.99 -4.85 -9.21
CA ALA A 41 -11.00 -4.16 -10.04
C ALA A 41 -9.64 -4.02 -9.33
N ILE A 42 -9.62 -3.74 -8.02
CA ILE A 42 -8.38 -3.72 -7.22
C ILE A 42 -7.68 -5.07 -7.25
N PHE A 43 -8.38 -6.14 -6.87
CA PHE A 43 -7.72 -7.45 -6.77
C PHE A 43 -7.37 -8.04 -8.15
N ARG A 44 -8.03 -7.60 -9.22
CA ARG A 44 -7.63 -7.88 -10.60
C ARG A 44 -6.41 -7.08 -11.06
N GLY A 45 -6.00 -6.04 -10.33
CA GLY A 45 -4.89 -5.17 -10.70
C GLY A 45 -5.25 -4.14 -11.78
N GLU A 46 -6.54 -3.86 -12.00
CA GLU A 46 -6.98 -2.88 -13.02
C GLU A 46 -6.58 -1.43 -12.69
N PHE A 47 -6.18 -1.21 -11.44
CA PHE A 47 -5.65 0.06 -10.93
C PHE A 47 -4.15 -0.02 -10.61
N ASP A 48 -3.46 -1.11 -10.93
CA ASP A 48 -2.02 -1.18 -10.71
C ASP A 48 -1.31 -0.18 -11.63
N ALA A 49 -0.25 0.45 -11.10
CA ALA A 49 0.57 1.33 -11.92
C ALA A 49 1.17 0.53 -13.07
N GLN A 50 1.02 1.03 -14.30
CA GLN A 50 1.78 0.48 -15.42
C GLN A 50 3.27 0.63 -15.08
N ILE A 51 4.04 -0.42 -15.35
CA ILE A 51 5.50 -0.42 -15.21
C ILE A 51 6.07 0.46 -16.35
N SER A 52 5.79 1.76 -16.29
CA SER A 52 6.39 2.77 -17.13
C SER A 52 7.72 3.18 -16.48
N THR A 53 8.77 3.26 -17.29
CA THR A 53 10.07 3.82 -16.87
C THR A 53 9.98 5.31 -16.53
N GLN A 54 8.90 5.98 -16.90
CA GLN A 54 8.66 7.40 -16.63
C GLN A 54 7.53 7.56 -15.61
N TYR A 55 7.90 8.13 -14.45
CA TYR A 55 6.96 8.60 -13.44
C TYR A 55 6.19 9.79 -14.00
N VAL A 56 4.88 9.67 -14.15
CA VAL A 56 4.00 10.79 -14.53
C VAL A 56 3.33 11.30 -13.26
N LYS A 57 3.67 12.52 -12.86
CA LYS A 57 3.06 13.22 -11.73
C LYS A 57 1.54 13.31 -11.96
N GLY A 58 0.73 12.92 -10.97
CA GLY A 58 -0.73 12.93 -11.08
C GLY A 58 -1.38 11.61 -11.52
N LEU A 59 -0.62 10.62 -12.00
CA LEU A 59 -1.09 9.24 -12.22
C LEU A 59 -0.95 8.37 -10.97
N GLU A 60 -1.07 8.96 -9.79
CA GLU A 60 -0.97 8.21 -8.55
C GLU A 60 -2.27 7.39 -8.37
N TYR A 61 -2.18 6.06 -8.38
CA TYR A 61 -3.35 5.19 -8.58
C TYR A 61 -4.13 4.91 -7.28
N LEU A 62 -3.55 4.14 -6.36
CA LEU A 62 -4.19 3.74 -5.10
C LEU A 62 -3.33 4.14 -3.90
N ARG A 63 -4.00 4.50 -2.80
CA ARG A 63 -3.40 4.75 -1.49
C ARG A 63 -4.18 4.06 -0.39
N ILE A 64 -3.48 3.50 0.59
CA ILE A 64 -4.10 2.96 1.80
C ILE A 64 -3.47 3.62 3.04
N ALA A 65 -4.28 3.85 4.07
CA ALA A 65 -3.78 4.34 5.35
C ALA A 65 -3.09 3.18 6.09
N VAL A 66 -1.87 3.41 6.53
CA VAL A 66 -1.10 2.49 7.36
C VAL A 66 -0.80 3.18 8.68
N VAL A 67 -1.02 2.46 9.79
CA VAL A 67 -0.64 2.94 11.11
C VAL A 67 0.88 2.93 11.22
N ILE A 68 1.45 4.06 11.60
CA ILE A 68 2.89 4.19 11.73
C ILE A 68 3.32 3.46 13.01
N PRO A 69 4.33 2.58 12.94
CA PRO A 69 4.89 1.95 14.12
C PRO A 69 5.58 3.00 15.00
N LYS A 70 5.55 2.84 16.32
CA LYS A 70 6.06 3.85 17.28
C LYS A 70 7.53 4.21 17.05
N CYS A 71 8.33 3.28 16.54
CA CYS A 71 9.75 3.50 16.24
C CYS A 71 9.99 4.45 15.05
N GLU A 72 8.99 4.61 14.17
CA GLU A 72 9.02 5.56 13.05
C GLU A 72 8.33 6.89 13.38
N MET A 73 7.75 7.00 14.58
CA MET A 73 7.17 8.24 15.07
C MET A 73 8.25 9.17 15.62
N THR A 74 8.15 10.44 15.23
CA THR A 74 8.89 11.54 15.86
C THR A 74 8.55 11.65 17.35
N GLU A 75 9.40 12.31 18.14
CA GLU A 75 9.14 12.52 19.57
C GLU A 75 7.82 13.25 19.81
N ASN A 76 7.48 14.22 18.95
CA ASN A 76 6.22 14.95 18.99
C ASN A 76 5.01 14.05 18.67
N GLU A 77 5.10 13.19 17.65
CA GLU A 77 4.05 12.22 17.32
C GLU A 77 3.82 11.22 18.46
N ARG A 78 4.90 10.75 19.13
CA ARG A 78 4.80 9.87 20.30
C ARG A 78 4.15 10.56 21.50
N ALA A 79 4.43 11.85 21.72
CA ALA A 79 3.88 12.63 22.83
C ALA A 79 2.36 12.81 22.73
N LEU A 80 1.81 12.85 21.51
CA LEU A 80 0.37 13.06 21.27
C LEU A 80 -0.52 11.85 21.63
N LYS A 81 0.05 10.67 21.93
CA LYS A 81 -0.68 9.42 22.26
C LYS A 81 -1.77 9.00 21.25
N THR A 82 -1.80 9.59 20.07
CA THR A 82 -2.71 9.25 18.97
C THR A 82 -2.05 8.26 18.02
N ARG A 83 -2.82 7.30 17.49
CA ARG A 83 -2.35 6.45 16.38
C ARG A 83 -2.14 7.32 15.14
N VAL A 84 -0.89 7.54 14.76
CA VAL A 84 -0.56 8.29 13.54
C VAL A 84 -0.71 7.37 12.35
N THR A 85 -1.40 7.83 11.31
CA THR A 85 -1.56 7.10 10.04
C THR A 85 -0.97 7.89 8.89
N ARG A 86 -0.21 7.24 8.02
CA ARG A 86 0.27 7.81 6.74
C ARG A 86 -0.38 7.06 5.57
N TYR A 87 -0.61 7.78 4.47
CA TYR A 87 -1.09 7.18 3.23
C TYR A 87 0.09 6.83 2.34
N TYR A 88 0.12 5.59 1.85
CA TYR A 88 1.17 5.08 0.97
C TYR A 88 0.59 4.68 -0.37
N GLU A 89 1.29 5.01 -1.45
CA GLU A 89 0.94 4.54 -2.80
C GLU A 89 1.22 3.05 -2.94
N MET A 90 0.26 2.30 -3.46
CA MET A 90 0.29 0.85 -3.42
C MET A 90 -0.31 0.23 -4.68
N ASN A 91 0.22 -0.93 -5.07
CA ASN A 91 -0.41 -1.85 -6.02
C ASN A 91 -1.28 -2.87 -5.25
N ARG A 92 -1.99 -3.74 -5.98
CA ARG A 92 -2.84 -4.79 -5.39
C ARG A 92 -2.11 -5.68 -4.39
N ASP A 93 -0.84 -6.00 -4.65
CA ASP A 93 -0.02 -6.83 -3.77
C ASP A 93 0.18 -6.18 -2.41
N SER A 94 0.53 -4.89 -2.43
CA SER A 94 0.79 -4.12 -1.23
C SER A 94 -0.51 -3.88 -0.44
N ILE A 95 -1.61 -3.60 -1.14
CA ILE A 95 -2.94 -3.46 -0.51
C ILE A 95 -3.37 -4.76 0.16
N ALA A 96 -3.29 -5.89 -0.54
CA ALA A 96 -3.67 -7.18 0.02
C ALA A 96 -2.77 -7.55 1.22
N SER A 97 -1.48 -7.22 1.17
CA SER A 97 -0.56 -7.42 2.29
C SER A 97 -0.92 -6.57 3.51
N VAL A 98 -1.29 -5.31 3.33
CA VAL A 98 -1.73 -4.43 4.43
C VAL A 98 -3.02 -4.94 5.05
N ILE A 99 -4.01 -5.27 4.22
CA ILE A 99 -5.28 -5.84 4.70
C ILE A 99 -5.05 -7.17 5.43
N TYR A 100 -4.13 -8.00 4.95
CA TYR A 100 -3.74 -9.25 5.62
C TYR A 100 -3.15 -9.00 7.01
N CYS A 101 -2.18 -8.08 7.13
CA CYS A 101 -1.51 -7.78 8.40
C CYS A 101 -2.51 -7.30 9.47
N GLU A 102 -3.56 -6.60 9.07
CA GLU A 102 -4.64 -6.14 9.94
C GLU A 102 -5.74 -7.20 10.16
N GLY A 103 -5.55 -8.44 9.68
CA GLY A 103 -6.51 -9.53 9.82
C GLY A 103 -7.79 -9.33 8.99
N GLY A 104 -7.74 -8.51 7.95
CA GLY A 104 -8.89 -8.12 7.13
C GLY A 104 -9.14 -8.99 5.90
N LEU A 105 -8.28 -9.96 5.57
CA LEU A 105 -8.52 -10.86 4.44
C LEU A 105 -9.39 -12.07 4.87
N PRO A 106 -10.30 -12.54 3.99
CA PRO A 106 -11.08 -13.74 4.23
C PRO A 106 -10.24 -15.00 4.04
N GLY A 107 -10.45 -16.00 4.91
CA GLY A 107 -9.78 -17.30 4.84
C GLY A 107 -8.91 -17.60 6.06
N GLU A 108 -8.28 -18.77 6.05
CA GLU A 108 -7.40 -19.21 7.14
C GLU A 108 -6.05 -18.47 7.07
N GLN A 109 -5.68 -17.81 8.16
CA GLN A 109 -4.46 -17.00 8.25
C GLN A 109 -3.19 -17.79 7.94
N GLY A 110 -3.13 -19.08 8.28
CA GLY A 110 -1.97 -19.94 7.97
C GLY A 110 -1.76 -20.15 6.47
N LEU A 111 -2.83 -20.35 5.71
CA LEU A 111 -2.80 -20.47 4.24
C LEU A 111 -2.54 -19.11 3.58
N LEU A 112 -3.15 -18.06 4.12
CA LEU A 112 -2.86 -16.67 3.76
C LEU A 112 -1.47 -16.21 4.22
N HIS A 113 -0.70 -16.98 4.96
CA HIS A 113 0.70 -16.64 5.20
C HIS A 113 1.56 -17.08 4.01
N GLN A 114 1.22 -18.21 3.40
CA GLN A 114 2.02 -18.87 2.37
C GLN A 114 2.08 -18.09 1.06
N TRP A 115 0.99 -17.44 0.62
CA TRP A 115 0.97 -16.65 -0.62
C TRP A 115 1.88 -15.42 -0.59
N ILE A 116 2.21 -14.88 0.59
CA ILE A 116 3.16 -13.75 0.72
C ILE A 116 4.54 -14.20 0.22
N TYR A 117 4.93 -15.44 0.53
CA TYR A 117 6.26 -15.98 0.27
C TYR A 117 6.35 -16.81 -1.02
N ASP A 118 5.23 -17.27 -1.55
CA ASP A 118 5.17 -18.06 -2.79
C ASP A 118 4.50 -17.29 -3.95
N PRO A 119 5.29 -16.78 -4.91
CA PRO A 119 4.77 -16.10 -6.10
C PRO A 119 3.79 -16.94 -6.93
N ALA A 120 3.91 -18.27 -6.91
CA ALA A 120 3.04 -19.15 -7.69
C ALA A 120 1.59 -19.14 -7.16
N GLN A 121 1.43 -19.04 -5.84
CA GLN A 121 0.12 -18.99 -5.19
C GLN A 121 -0.53 -17.61 -5.23
N ARG A 122 0.22 -16.54 -5.51
CA ARG A 122 -0.33 -15.17 -5.53
C ARG A 122 -1.47 -15.02 -6.53
N SER A 123 -1.29 -15.52 -7.76
CA SER A 123 -2.32 -15.44 -8.79
C SER A 123 -3.62 -16.14 -8.36
N GLU A 124 -3.50 -17.30 -7.73
CA GLU A 124 -4.65 -18.05 -7.21
C GLU A 124 -5.34 -17.30 -6.07
N VAL A 125 -4.58 -16.73 -5.14
CA VAL A 125 -5.15 -15.92 -4.04
C VAL A 125 -5.86 -14.69 -4.58
N PHE A 126 -5.29 -13.95 -5.55
CA PHE A 126 -5.99 -12.81 -6.14
C PHE A 126 -7.24 -13.21 -6.90
N ASN A 127 -7.23 -14.36 -7.58
CA ASN A 127 -8.44 -14.89 -8.22
C ASN A 127 -9.52 -15.18 -7.17
N HIS A 128 -9.15 -15.77 -6.04
CA HIS A 128 -10.06 -16.00 -4.91
C HIS A 128 -10.56 -14.68 -4.33
N LEU A 129 -9.69 -13.74 -3.94
CA LEU A 129 -10.09 -12.42 -3.40
C LEU A 129 -10.97 -11.60 -4.37
N THR A 130 -10.73 -11.76 -5.68
CA THR A 130 -11.58 -11.18 -6.72
C THR A 130 -12.97 -11.81 -6.71
N ALA A 131 -13.07 -13.14 -6.62
CA ALA A 131 -14.34 -13.86 -6.61
C ALA A 131 -15.11 -13.74 -5.28
N THR A 132 -14.41 -13.61 -4.15
CA THR A 132 -15.01 -13.51 -2.82
C THR A 132 -15.88 -12.26 -2.71
N PRO A 133 -17.17 -12.39 -2.37
CA PRO A 133 -18.05 -11.27 -2.08
C PRO A 133 -17.48 -10.39 -0.95
N LEU A 134 -17.65 -9.08 -1.04
CA LEU A 134 -17.23 -8.14 0.01
C LEU A 134 -17.90 -8.46 1.35
N SER A 135 -19.13 -9.01 1.36
CA SER A 135 -19.81 -9.46 2.59
C SER A 135 -19.03 -10.48 3.40
N ASP A 136 -18.23 -11.30 2.70
CA ASP A 136 -17.52 -12.43 3.30
C ASP A 136 -16.14 -12.02 3.83
N PHE A 137 -15.70 -10.79 3.53
CA PHE A 137 -14.52 -10.20 4.17
C PHE A 137 -14.83 -9.90 5.64
N PRO A 138 -13.87 -10.09 6.56
CA PRO A 138 -13.96 -9.56 7.92
C PRO A 138 -14.33 -8.07 7.95
N GLU A 139 -14.98 -7.61 9.02
CA GLU A 139 -15.40 -6.21 9.14
C GLU A 139 -14.23 -5.23 8.95
N THR A 140 -13.07 -5.54 9.54
CA THR A 140 -11.83 -4.77 9.37
C THR A 140 -11.46 -4.67 7.89
N GLY A 141 -11.50 -5.77 7.14
CA GLY A 141 -11.23 -5.80 5.72
C GLY A 141 -12.18 -4.95 4.90
N ARG A 142 -13.49 -5.09 5.15
CA ARG A 142 -14.52 -4.29 4.46
C ARG A 142 -14.31 -2.79 4.68
N ARG A 143 -14.01 -2.39 5.92
CA ARG A 143 -13.71 -1.01 6.28
C ARG A 143 -12.47 -0.50 5.55
N MET A 144 -11.38 -1.25 5.61
CA MET A 144 -10.12 -0.90 4.93
C MET A 144 -10.31 -0.77 3.43
N ILE A 145 -11.03 -1.70 2.79
CA ILE A 145 -11.35 -1.63 1.35
C ILE A 145 -12.12 -0.35 1.04
N GLY A 146 -13.14 -0.01 1.82
CA GLY A 146 -13.89 1.24 1.65
C GLY A 146 -13.04 2.50 1.81
N ASP A 147 -12.03 2.45 2.68
CA ASP A 147 -11.13 3.56 3.00
C ASP A 147 -9.92 3.68 2.08
N ILE A 148 -9.68 2.70 1.19
CA ILE A 148 -8.68 2.81 0.12
C ILE A 148 -9.00 4.07 -0.69
N ARG A 149 -7.99 4.90 -0.89
CA ARG A 149 -8.08 6.12 -1.67
C ARG A 149 -7.61 5.85 -3.08
N ILE A 150 -8.34 6.37 -4.05
CA ILE A 150 -8.02 6.27 -5.48
C ILE A 150 -8.09 7.68 -6.09
N SER A 151 -7.23 7.98 -7.05
CA SER A 151 -7.30 9.26 -7.74
C SER A 151 -8.54 9.38 -8.61
N ARG A 152 -9.12 10.58 -8.69
CA ARG A 152 -10.27 10.89 -9.56
C ARG A 152 -10.00 10.48 -11.02
N ALA A 153 -8.82 10.80 -11.53
CA ALA A 153 -8.34 10.43 -12.86
C ALA A 153 -8.44 8.92 -13.13
N CYS A 154 -7.96 8.13 -12.17
CA CYS A 154 -7.95 6.68 -12.28
C CYS A 154 -9.37 6.09 -12.30
N ILE A 155 -10.24 6.55 -11.41
CA ILE A 155 -11.66 6.13 -11.42
C ILE A 155 -12.32 6.54 -12.74
N ALA A 156 -12.17 7.80 -13.17
CA ALA A 156 -12.83 8.31 -14.36
C ALA A 156 -12.46 7.49 -15.61
N ARG A 157 -11.17 7.19 -15.76
CA ARG A 157 -10.67 6.32 -16.83
C ARG A 157 -11.27 4.91 -16.76
N TRP A 158 -11.31 4.33 -15.56
CA TRP A 158 -11.88 3.00 -15.36
C TRP A 158 -13.37 2.94 -15.68
N LEU A 159 -14.14 3.97 -15.29
CA LEU A 159 -15.56 4.10 -15.62
C LEU A 159 -15.78 4.18 -17.13
N ALA A 160 -14.97 4.97 -17.83
CA ALA A 160 -15.04 5.11 -19.29
C ALA A 160 -14.79 3.77 -20.01
N ILE A 161 -13.78 3.01 -19.57
CA ILE A 161 -13.46 1.68 -20.12
C ILE A 161 -14.62 0.70 -19.92
N HIS A 162 -15.30 0.77 -18.77
CA HIS A 162 -16.37 -0.16 -18.40
C HIS A 162 -17.79 0.34 -18.73
N GLY A 163 -17.91 1.48 -19.43
CA GLY A 163 -19.19 2.02 -19.89
C GLY A 163 -20.08 2.60 -18.78
N TYR A 164 -19.51 3.01 -17.66
CA TYR A 164 -20.26 3.68 -16.59
C TYR A 164 -20.33 5.19 -16.81
N PRO A 165 -21.46 5.85 -16.48
CA PRO A 165 -21.53 7.30 -16.48
C PRO A 165 -20.58 7.85 -15.41
N ALA A 166 -19.70 8.77 -15.81
CA ALA A 166 -18.83 9.46 -14.86
C ALA A 166 -19.60 10.65 -14.22
N PRO A 167 -19.79 10.66 -12.88
CA PRO A 167 -20.32 11.80 -12.15
C PRO A 167 -19.55 13.08 -12.49
N PRO A 168 -20.17 14.27 -12.52
CA PRO A 168 -19.49 15.53 -12.80
C PRO A 168 -18.29 15.79 -11.88
N ILE A 169 -18.39 15.38 -10.62
CA ILE A 169 -17.30 15.45 -9.62
C ILE A 169 -16.18 14.43 -9.85
N LEU A 170 -16.28 13.54 -10.83
CA LEU A 170 -15.21 12.64 -11.24
C LEU A 170 -14.63 13.02 -12.60
N ARG A 171 -15.32 13.88 -13.37
CA ARG A 171 -14.78 14.45 -14.60
C ARG A 171 -13.58 15.32 -14.25
N GLU A 172 -12.48 15.15 -14.96
CA GLU A 172 -11.32 16.04 -14.81
C GLU A 172 -11.74 17.45 -15.25
N PRO A 173 -11.32 18.51 -14.53
CA PRO A 173 -11.47 19.87 -15.05
C PRO A 173 -10.74 19.94 -16.39
N ASP A 174 -11.37 20.55 -17.40
CA ASP A 174 -10.87 20.63 -18.78
C ASP A 174 -9.36 20.93 -18.82
N GLY A 175 -8.54 19.93 -19.18
CA GLY A 175 -7.08 20.15 -19.28
C GLY A 175 -6.22 18.90 -19.29
N ILE A 176 -6.62 17.80 -18.63
CA ILE A 176 -5.90 16.54 -18.73
C ILE A 176 -6.73 15.60 -19.59
N ARG A 177 -6.21 15.24 -20.77
CA ARG A 177 -6.74 14.17 -21.60
C ARG A 177 -5.75 13.04 -21.53
N LEU A 178 -6.04 12.03 -20.70
CA LEU A 178 -5.33 10.76 -20.78
C LEU A 178 -5.77 10.08 -22.08
N THR A 179 -4.98 10.23 -23.12
CA THR A 179 -5.14 9.46 -24.36
C THR A 179 -4.95 7.98 -24.06
N ILE A 180 -5.71 7.13 -24.76
CA ILE A 180 -5.66 5.66 -24.66
C ILE A 180 -4.24 5.11 -24.97
N GLU A 181 -3.42 5.93 -25.63
CA GLU A 181 -2.00 5.71 -25.85
C GLU A 181 -1.19 6.60 -24.89
N GLY A 182 -0.46 5.99 -23.96
CA GLY A 182 0.22 6.63 -22.83
C GLY A 182 1.39 7.53 -23.21
N ALA A 183 1.10 8.71 -23.77
CA ALA A 183 2.04 9.80 -23.86
C ALA A 183 1.36 11.11 -23.44
N ALA A 184 1.62 11.55 -22.21
CA ALA A 184 1.36 12.91 -21.81
C ALA A 184 2.52 13.78 -22.33
N THR A 185 2.23 14.65 -23.29
CA THR A 185 3.17 15.70 -23.69
C THR A 185 3.03 16.86 -22.72
N GLU A 186 4.01 17.08 -21.84
CA GLU A 186 4.82 18.32 -21.81
C GLU A 186 5.79 18.43 -20.62
N ILE A 187 6.99 18.91 -21.00
CA ILE A 187 8.09 19.62 -20.31
C ILE A 187 8.67 19.03 -18.99
N PRO A 188 9.97 18.64 -18.98
CA PRO A 188 10.61 18.04 -17.82
C PRO A 188 11.05 19.10 -16.79
N GLU A 189 10.49 19.05 -15.59
CA GLU A 189 11.18 19.59 -14.40
C GLU A 189 11.72 18.45 -13.54
N THR A 190 13.04 18.36 -13.52
CA THR A 190 13.87 17.45 -12.74
C THR A 190 13.72 17.74 -11.25
N ILE A 191 12.85 16.99 -10.57
CA ILE A 191 12.90 16.84 -9.11
C ILE A 191 13.34 15.40 -8.81
N LYS A 192 14.60 15.24 -8.41
CA LYS A 192 15.09 14.01 -7.80
C LYS A 192 14.31 13.76 -6.50
N ARG A 193 13.45 12.75 -6.50
CA ARG A 193 12.92 12.15 -5.26
C ARG A 193 13.44 10.73 -5.16
N ASN A 194 14.07 10.44 -4.02
CA ASN A 194 14.45 9.10 -3.61
C ASN A 194 13.19 8.24 -3.54
N LYS A 195 13.08 7.27 -4.47
CA LYS A 195 12.01 6.28 -4.50
C LYS A 195 12.40 5.14 -3.57
N GLU A 196 11.72 4.99 -2.45
CA GLU A 196 11.64 3.70 -1.76
C GLU A 196 10.51 2.90 -2.42
N GLN A 197 10.88 2.06 -3.40
CA GLN A 197 9.97 1.06 -3.96
C GLN A 197 10.04 -0.21 -3.11
N GLY A 198 8.87 -0.71 -2.68
CA GLY A 198 8.71 -2.01 -2.02
C GLY A 198 8.18 -1.91 -0.59
N ARG A 199 7.70 -3.04 -0.06
CA ARG A 199 7.25 -3.18 1.34
C ARG A 199 8.37 -2.65 2.26
N PRO A 200 8.09 -1.73 3.20
CA PRO A 200 9.07 -1.42 4.22
C PRO A 200 9.40 -2.73 4.95
N GLU A 201 10.68 -3.07 5.00
CA GLU A 201 11.14 -4.14 5.87
C GLU A 201 10.61 -3.89 7.28
N LEU A 202 10.23 -4.94 8.02
CA LEU A 202 9.79 -4.80 9.42
C LEU A 202 10.68 -3.77 10.14
N PRO A 203 10.12 -2.78 10.85
CA PRO A 203 10.88 -1.64 11.35
C PRO A 203 12.11 -2.04 12.20
N GLY A 204 12.00 -3.16 12.91
CA GLY A 204 13.11 -3.75 13.66
C GLY A 204 14.33 -4.13 12.81
N TRP A 205 14.19 -4.33 11.49
CA TRP A 205 15.30 -4.65 10.59
C TRP A 205 16.39 -3.60 10.54
N ARG A 206 16.04 -2.32 10.69
CA ARG A 206 17.05 -1.25 10.70
C ARG A 206 17.96 -1.40 11.90
N ILE A 207 17.36 -1.57 13.09
CA ILE A 207 18.08 -1.77 14.36
C ILE A 207 18.88 -3.07 14.29
N VAL A 208 18.26 -4.16 13.83
CA VAL A 208 18.92 -5.46 13.68
C VAL A 208 20.16 -5.36 12.79
N ARG A 209 20.09 -4.69 11.63
CA ARG A 209 21.24 -4.54 10.73
C ARG A 209 22.36 -3.71 11.33
N GLU A 210 22.02 -2.53 11.86
CA GLU A 210 22.99 -1.65 12.53
C GLU A 210 23.69 -2.38 13.68
N TYR A 211 22.95 -3.19 14.44
CA TYR A 211 23.50 -3.90 15.60
C TYR A 211 24.29 -5.14 15.20
N ILE A 212 23.87 -5.88 14.17
CA ILE A 212 24.63 -7.02 13.64
C ILE A 212 26.00 -6.57 13.13
N VAL A 213 26.06 -5.46 12.37
CA VAL A 213 27.33 -4.91 11.87
C VAL A 213 28.21 -4.49 13.05
N LYS A 214 27.67 -3.73 14.01
CA LYS A 214 28.42 -3.32 15.21
C LYS A 214 28.95 -4.50 16.03
N LEU A 215 28.14 -5.53 16.25
CA LEU A 215 28.55 -6.71 17.00
C LEU A 215 29.57 -7.57 16.23
N ARG A 216 29.46 -7.62 14.89
CA ARG A 216 30.40 -8.34 14.04
C ARG A 216 31.75 -7.64 13.96
N ASP A 217 31.76 -6.32 13.89
CA ASP A 217 32.98 -5.51 13.92
C ASP A 217 33.70 -5.62 15.27
N ALA A 218 32.94 -5.73 16.36
CA ALA A 218 33.49 -5.89 17.71
C ALA A 218 34.00 -7.32 17.98
N ASP A 219 33.35 -8.35 17.41
CA ASP A 219 33.74 -9.75 17.57
C ASP A 219 33.46 -10.56 16.28
N PRO A 220 34.46 -10.66 15.38
CA PRO A 220 34.33 -11.38 14.12
C PRO A 220 34.17 -12.91 14.26
N GLU A 221 34.48 -13.49 15.42
CA GLU A 221 34.33 -14.94 15.66
C GLU A 221 32.97 -15.26 16.30
N LYS A 222 32.20 -14.24 16.69
CA LYS A 222 30.89 -14.44 17.34
C LYS A 222 29.95 -15.26 16.42
N PRO A 223 29.36 -16.36 16.93
CA PRO A 223 28.46 -17.19 16.13
C PRO A 223 27.24 -16.40 15.65
N TYR A 224 26.82 -16.62 14.40
CA TYR A 224 25.66 -15.93 13.81
C TYR A 224 24.37 -16.10 14.62
N LYS A 225 24.18 -17.25 15.27
CA LYS A 225 23.04 -17.49 16.16
C LYS A 225 23.01 -16.53 17.35
N VAL A 226 24.18 -16.24 17.93
CA VAL A 226 24.32 -15.31 19.06
C VAL A 226 24.11 -13.87 18.58
N LEU A 227 24.68 -13.51 17.42
CA LEU A 227 24.48 -12.20 16.80
C LEU A 227 23.00 -11.92 16.49
N ALA A 228 22.28 -12.90 15.92
CA ALA A 228 20.86 -12.77 15.61
C ALA A 228 20.00 -12.61 16.87
N HIS A 229 20.30 -13.36 17.93
CA HIS A 229 19.60 -13.26 19.20
C HIS A 229 19.84 -11.89 19.86
N GLU A 230 21.09 -11.46 20.01
CA GLU A 230 21.43 -10.17 20.62
C GLU A 230 20.84 -8.99 19.84
N ALA A 231 20.92 -9.02 18.50
CA ALA A 231 20.33 -7.98 17.66
C ALA A 231 18.79 -7.96 17.74
N ARG A 232 18.15 -9.12 17.89
CA ARG A 232 16.69 -9.19 18.13
C ARG A 232 16.34 -8.60 19.50
N GLN A 233 17.07 -8.97 20.55
CA GLN A 233 16.84 -8.44 21.90
C GLN A 233 17.00 -6.92 21.95
N GLU A 234 17.98 -6.38 21.22
CA GLU A 234 18.12 -4.93 21.10
C GLU A 234 16.95 -4.29 20.37
N ALA A 235 16.51 -4.88 19.25
CA ALA A 235 15.34 -4.38 18.52
C ALA A 235 14.06 -4.42 19.37
N LEU A 236 13.87 -5.44 20.21
CA LEU A 236 12.73 -5.54 21.13
C LEU A 236 12.72 -4.48 22.24
N LYS A 237 13.84 -3.81 22.53
CA LYS A 237 13.85 -2.66 23.46
C LYS A 237 13.22 -1.42 22.86
N HIS A 238 13.13 -1.35 21.53
CA HIS A 238 12.71 -0.16 20.78
C HIS A 238 11.45 -0.36 19.94
N CYS A 239 11.08 -1.62 19.68
CA CYS A 239 9.96 -2.02 18.83
C CYS A 239 9.07 -3.04 19.56
N ASP A 240 7.78 -3.06 19.22
CA ASP A 240 6.87 -4.11 19.68
C ASP A 240 7.23 -5.46 19.02
N GLU A 241 6.92 -6.59 19.65
CA GLU A 241 7.35 -7.92 19.17
C GLU A 241 6.89 -8.24 17.74
N LEU A 242 5.73 -7.71 17.33
CA LEU A 242 5.16 -7.86 15.99
C LEU A 242 5.96 -7.11 14.89
N ASP A 243 6.74 -6.11 15.29
CA ASP A 243 7.54 -5.24 14.40
C ASP A 243 9.01 -5.68 14.32
N VAL A 244 9.39 -6.75 15.05
CA VAL A 244 10.75 -7.29 15.09
C VAL A 244 10.80 -8.64 14.35
N PRO A 245 11.69 -8.83 13.38
CA PRO A 245 11.85 -10.12 12.71
C PRO A 245 12.23 -11.22 13.70
N SER A 246 11.73 -12.44 13.47
CA SER A 246 12.11 -13.59 14.29
C SER A 246 13.60 -13.91 14.15
N GLU A 247 14.21 -14.55 15.17
CA GLU A 247 15.62 -14.97 15.11
C GLU A 247 15.94 -15.81 13.88
N ASN A 248 15.05 -16.72 13.49
CA ASN A 248 15.22 -17.55 12.30
C ASN A 248 15.20 -16.71 11.02
N THR A 249 14.36 -15.67 10.96
CA THR A 249 14.31 -14.73 9.83
C THR A 249 15.61 -13.91 9.74
N ILE A 250 16.12 -13.45 10.88
CA ILE A 250 17.40 -12.73 10.97
C ILE A 250 18.55 -13.63 10.50
N LEU A 251 18.61 -14.87 11.00
CA LEU A 251 19.63 -15.85 10.64
C LEU A 251 19.67 -16.14 9.14
N ARG A 252 18.49 -16.28 8.52
CA ARG A 252 18.38 -16.56 7.08
C ARG A 252 18.97 -15.44 6.22
N ARG A 253 18.91 -14.19 6.68
CA ARG A 253 19.46 -13.02 5.98
C ARG A 253 20.83 -12.58 6.48
N MET A 254 21.43 -13.28 7.44
CA MET A 254 22.72 -12.87 8.05
C MET A 254 23.83 -12.64 7.02
N LYS A 255 23.92 -13.50 6.00
CA LYS A 255 24.90 -13.35 4.92
C LYS A 255 24.65 -12.11 4.05
N GLU A 256 23.39 -11.74 3.83
CA GLU A 256 23.03 -10.54 3.08
C GLU A 256 23.34 -9.27 3.88
N ILE A 257 23.19 -9.32 5.20
CA ILE A 257 23.45 -8.20 6.11
C ILE A 257 24.95 -7.91 6.22
N LEU A 258 25.78 -8.94 6.27
CA LEU A 258 27.24 -8.80 6.44
C LEU A 258 28.00 -8.58 5.12
N ASN A 259 27.35 -8.78 3.97
CA ASN A 259 27.95 -8.59 2.65
C ASN A 259 27.56 -7.26 1.97
N ASN A 260 26.71 -6.45 2.61
CA ASN A 260 26.32 -5.10 2.18
C ASN A 260 27.02 -4.06 3.05
#